data_AF-A0A1C2D4U7-F1
#
_entry.id   AF-A0A1C2D4U7-F1
#
_cell.length_a   1.000
_cell.length_b   1.000
_cell.length_c   1.000
_cell.angle_alpha   90.00
_cell.angle_beta   90.00
_cell.angle_gamma   90.00
#
_symmetry.space_group_name_H-M   'P 1'
#
loop_
_entity.id
_entity.type
_entity.pdbx_description
1 polymer ?
#
loop_
_entity_poly.entity_id
_entity_poly.type
_entity_poly.pdbx_seq_one_letter_code
_entity_poly.pdbx_strand_id
1 'polypeptide(L)'
;MILLILIVAAIMFIYFNIIPGKRHTFIAWLSLIITILCVVGIVEHDYNHWGMKTKTTSSTNTLVSSATPRLPILLYQPLGNGTEKVYLYKTGQLQKKPKSIKLDKVSTKVKRSSQPKVTIKTTRYTYSNTFNQIMFGVFGHDKELKHREYIFSIPSNWKVMSVNDAKQLQKQMMKKQQFLKQKSAQ
;
A
#
# COMPACT_ATOMS: atom_id res chain seq x y z
N MET A 1 -6.41 13.47 -22.09
CA MET A 1 -6.52 14.64 -22.99
C MET A 1 -5.16 15.16 -23.44
N ILE A 2 -4.14 15.12 -22.57
CA ILE A 2 -2.81 15.67 -22.87
C ILE A 2 -2.13 15.06 -24.11
N LEU A 3 -2.29 13.76 -24.36
CA LEU A 3 -1.77 13.11 -25.57
C LEU A 3 -2.38 13.66 -26.87
N LEU A 4 -3.67 14.02 -26.84
CA LEU A 4 -4.32 14.64 -28.01
C LEU A 4 -3.78 16.04 -28.24
N ILE A 5 -3.59 16.83 -27.18
CA ILE A 5 -2.98 18.17 -27.26
C ILE A 5 -1.56 18.07 -27.81
N LEU A 6 -0.77 17.10 -27.36
CA LEU A 6 0.58 16.84 -27.85
C LEU A 6 0.59 16.56 -29.36
N ILE A 7 -0.28 15.67 -29.83
CA ILE A 7 -0.36 15.30 -31.26
C ILE A 7 -0.76 16.53 -32.10
N VAL A 8 -1.80 17.26 -31.68
CA VAL A 8 -2.27 18.45 -32.40
C VAL A 8 -1.22 19.56 -32.42
N ALA A 9 -0.54 19.81 -31.28
CA ALA A 9 0.52 20.79 -31.20
C ALA A 9 1.73 20.42 -32.08
N ALA A 10 2.11 19.14 -32.12
CA ALA A 10 3.19 18.66 -32.98
C ALA A 10 2.84 18.81 -34.47
N ILE A 11 1.61 18.47 -34.87
CA ILE A 11 1.14 18.65 -36.26
C ILE A 11 1.11 20.14 -36.62
N MET A 12 0.60 21.01 -35.73
CA MET A 12 0.60 22.46 -35.97
C MET A 12 2.02 23.00 -36.11
N PHE A 13 2.96 22.55 -35.28
CA PHE A 13 4.36 22.96 -35.38
C PHE A 13 4.92 22.61 -36.76
N ILE A 14 4.74 21.37 -37.23
CA ILE A 14 5.21 20.93 -38.55
C ILE A 14 4.54 21.75 -39.67
N TYR A 15 3.22 21.89 -39.62
CA TYR A 15 2.43 22.58 -40.65
C TYR A 15 2.85 24.05 -40.80
N PHE A 16 2.90 24.79 -39.69
CA PHE A 16 3.24 26.22 -39.71
C PHE A 16 4.74 26.50 -39.85
N ASN A 17 5.61 25.50 -39.67
CA ASN A 17 7.04 25.61 -39.99
C ASN A 17 7.27 25.52 -41.51
N ILE A 18 6.50 24.68 -42.20
CA ILE A 18 6.66 24.43 -43.65
C ILE A 18 5.93 25.48 -44.50
N ILE A 19 4.71 25.90 -44.13
CA ILE A 19 3.88 26.74 -44.98
C ILE A 19 4.06 28.22 -44.63
N PRO A 20 4.60 29.05 -45.55
CA PRO A 20 4.81 30.47 -45.30
C PRO A 20 3.49 31.24 -45.28
N GLY A 21 3.35 32.18 -44.34
CA GLY A 21 2.17 33.04 -44.20
C GLY A 21 2.32 34.13 -43.15
N LYS A 22 1.33 35.02 -43.00
CA LYS A 22 1.37 36.02 -41.93
C LYS A 22 1.28 35.29 -40.57
N ARG A 23 2.20 35.59 -39.64
CA ARG A 23 2.29 35.01 -38.29
C ARG A 23 2.64 33.50 -38.19
N HIS A 24 2.93 32.82 -39.29
CA HIS A 24 3.26 31.38 -39.29
C HIS A 24 4.42 31.04 -38.31
N THR A 25 5.49 31.84 -38.31
CA THR A 25 6.64 31.66 -37.41
C THR A 25 6.24 31.74 -35.93
N PHE A 26 5.41 32.70 -35.57
CA PHE A 26 4.94 32.86 -34.18
C PHE A 26 4.09 31.65 -33.75
N ILE A 27 3.18 31.20 -34.60
CA ILE A 27 2.32 30.04 -34.32
C ILE A 27 3.19 28.77 -34.20
N ALA A 28 4.17 28.58 -35.09
CA ALA A 28 5.11 27.46 -35.00
C ALA A 28 5.85 27.45 -33.65
N TRP A 29 6.45 28.57 -33.24
CA TRP A 29 7.12 28.65 -31.94
C TRP A 29 6.19 28.39 -30.76
N LEU A 30 4.97 28.93 -30.79
CA LEU A 30 3.96 28.65 -29.77
C LEU A 30 3.60 27.17 -29.70
N SER A 31 3.37 26.53 -30.86
CA SER A 31 3.09 25.10 -30.94
C SER A 31 4.27 24.27 -30.43
N LEU A 32 5.51 24.65 -30.74
CA LEU A 32 6.71 23.98 -30.22
C LEU A 32 6.79 24.06 -28.69
N ILE A 33 6.54 25.24 -28.13
CA ILE A 33 6.51 25.44 -26.66
C ILE A 33 5.44 24.54 -26.03
N ILE A 34 4.24 24.49 -26.61
CA ILE A 34 3.15 23.63 -26.12
C ILE A 34 3.54 22.15 -26.19
N THR A 35 4.17 21.71 -27.29
CA THR A 35 4.68 20.34 -27.42
C THR A 35 5.68 20.00 -26.32
N ILE A 36 6.65 20.88 -26.07
CA ILE A 36 7.65 20.70 -24.99
C ILE A 36 6.95 20.63 -23.63
N LEU A 37 6.02 21.53 -23.34
CA LEU A 37 5.26 21.53 -22.08
C LEU A 37 4.43 20.26 -21.91
N CYS A 38 3.85 19.73 -22.97
CA CYS A 38 3.13 18.45 -22.91
C CYS A 38 4.07 17.30 -22.56
N VAL A 39 5.24 17.20 -23.21
CA VAL A 39 6.22 16.15 -22.92
C VAL A 39 6.71 16.24 -21.47
N VAL A 40 7.10 17.43 -21.02
CA VAL A 40 7.53 17.66 -19.62
C VAL A 40 6.40 17.30 -18.66
N GLY A 41 5.17 17.75 -18.94
CA GLY A 41 4.00 17.45 -18.10
C GLY A 41 3.69 15.96 -18.02
N ILE A 42 3.88 15.21 -19.12
CA ILE A 42 3.71 13.74 -19.14
C ILE A 42 4.79 13.08 -18.27
N VAL A 43 6.06 13.44 -18.46
CA VAL A 43 7.18 12.87 -17.68
C VAL A 43 7.01 13.17 -16.20
N GLU A 44 6.71 14.43 -15.84
CA GLU A 44 6.48 14.82 -14.45
C GLU A 44 5.25 14.14 -13.83
N HIS A 45 4.19 13.91 -14.61
CA HIS A 45 3.03 13.16 -14.13
C HIS A 45 3.38 11.70 -13.86
N ASP A 46 4.05 11.04 -14.80
CA ASP A 46 4.34 9.60 -14.75
C ASP A 46 5.36 9.25 -13.67
N TYR A 47 6.46 10.01 -13.58
CA TYR A 47 7.53 9.74 -12.61
C TYR A 47 7.27 10.34 -11.23
N ASN A 48 6.77 11.58 -11.17
CA ASN A 48 6.68 12.35 -9.93
C ASN A 48 5.24 12.48 -9.41
N HIS A 49 4.27 11.80 -10.05
CA HIS A 49 2.83 11.90 -9.73
C HIS A 49 2.33 13.36 -9.74
N TRP A 50 2.88 14.21 -10.62
CA TRP A 50 2.45 15.61 -10.72
C TRP A 50 0.95 15.73 -11.02
N GLY A 51 0.28 16.71 -10.41
CA GLY A 51 -1.18 16.85 -10.52
C GLY A 51 -1.99 15.82 -9.70
N MET A 52 -1.34 14.96 -8.93
CA MET A 52 -1.98 14.06 -7.95
C MET A 52 -1.87 14.61 -6.53
N LYS A 53 -2.82 14.22 -5.68
CA LYS A 53 -2.77 14.34 -4.23
C LYS A 53 -2.91 12.98 -3.59
N THR A 54 -2.54 12.87 -2.32
CA THR A 54 -2.67 11.63 -1.56
C THR A 54 -3.93 11.63 -0.71
N LYS A 55 -4.69 10.54 -0.75
CA LYS A 55 -5.81 10.30 0.16
C LYS A 55 -5.53 9.07 1.01
N THR A 56 -5.58 9.24 2.32
CA THR A 56 -5.39 8.14 3.29
C THR A 56 -6.74 7.70 3.81
N THR A 57 -7.06 6.42 3.65
CA THR A 57 -8.22 5.79 4.29
C THR A 57 -7.74 4.90 5.43
N SER A 58 -8.47 4.92 6.55
CA SER A 58 -8.16 4.11 7.72
C SER A 58 -9.30 3.12 7.96
N SER A 59 -8.95 1.85 8.12
CA SER A 59 -9.87 0.80 8.56
C SER A 59 -9.34 0.20 9.85
N THR A 60 -10.16 0.20 10.90
CA THR A 60 -9.81 -0.40 12.19
C THR A 60 -10.66 -1.63 12.39
N ASN A 61 -10.00 -2.74 12.71
CA ASN A 61 -10.64 -3.99 13.03
C ASN A 61 -10.17 -4.47 14.40
N THR A 62 -11.02 -5.21 15.10
CA THR A 62 -10.62 -5.92 16.31
C THR A 62 -9.53 -6.92 15.96
N LEU A 63 -8.61 -7.14 16.89
CA LEU A 63 -7.53 -8.11 16.74
C LEU A 63 -7.76 -9.24 17.73
N VAL A 64 -7.75 -10.48 17.24
CA VAL A 64 -7.78 -11.67 18.08
C VAL A 64 -6.48 -12.45 17.94
N SER A 65 -6.23 -13.37 18.87
CA SER A 65 -5.01 -14.17 18.83
C SER A 65 -4.86 -14.90 17.50
N SER A 66 -3.65 -14.84 16.95
CA SER A 66 -3.31 -15.36 15.64
C SER A 66 -3.02 -16.87 15.67
N ALA A 67 -2.60 -17.40 16.82
CA ALA A 67 -2.24 -18.80 17.01
C ALA A 67 -3.39 -19.62 17.63
N THR A 68 -3.86 -19.23 18.81
CA THR A 68 -4.86 -19.98 19.59
C THR A 68 -5.75 -19.03 20.38
N PRO A 69 -7.07 -19.27 20.50
CA PRO A 69 -7.97 -18.43 21.29
C PRO A 69 -7.56 -18.26 22.76
N ARG A 70 -6.80 -19.22 23.32
CA ARG A 70 -6.42 -19.26 24.74
C ARG A 70 -5.22 -18.39 25.11
N LEU A 71 -4.38 -18.04 24.15
CA LEU A 71 -3.15 -17.27 24.40
C LEU A 71 -3.12 -16.03 23.51
N PRO A 72 -3.00 -14.81 24.06
CA PRO A 72 -2.94 -13.59 23.26
C PRO A 72 -1.60 -13.48 22.51
N ILE A 73 -1.60 -13.91 21.24
CA ILE A 73 -0.39 -13.97 20.41
C ILE A 73 -0.62 -13.26 19.08
N LEU A 74 0.30 -12.36 18.70
CA LEU A 74 0.45 -11.87 17.33
C LEU A 74 1.61 -12.61 16.68
N LEU A 75 1.33 -13.29 15.57
CA LEU A 75 2.34 -14.06 14.85
C LEU A 75 3.05 -13.21 13.81
N TYR A 76 4.32 -13.50 13.57
CA TYR A 76 5.03 -13.01 12.40
C TYR A 76 5.91 -14.08 11.78
N GLN A 77 6.20 -13.93 10.48
CA GLN A 77 7.19 -14.72 9.76
C GLN A 77 8.36 -13.79 9.41
N PRO A 78 9.60 -14.06 9.86
CA PRO A 78 10.77 -13.30 9.42
C PRO A 78 11.07 -13.56 7.94
N LEU A 79 11.57 -12.54 7.24
CA LEU A 79 12.10 -12.61 5.87
C LEU A 79 13.61 -12.28 5.87
N GLY A 80 14.35 -12.90 4.94
CA GLY A 80 15.78 -12.67 4.78
C GLY A 80 16.56 -12.86 6.09
N ASN A 81 17.22 -11.80 6.55
CA ASN A 81 17.98 -11.76 7.81
C ASN A 81 17.11 -11.59 9.08
N GLY A 82 15.78 -11.51 8.94
CA GLY A 82 14.83 -11.43 10.04
C GLY A 82 14.48 -10.03 10.53
N THR A 83 15.02 -8.97 9.93
CA THR A 83 14.60 -7.58 10.21
C THR A 83 13.20 -7.31 9.65
N GLU A 84 12.92 -7.82 8.45
CA GLU A 84 11.62 -7.74 7.80
C GLU A 84 10.69 -8.84 8.35
N LYS A 85 9.48 -8.42 8.73
CA LYS A 85 8.52 -9.30 9.42
C LYS A 85 7.17 -9.24 8.72
N VAL A 86 6.70 -10.39 8.27
CA VAL A 86 5.35 -10.57 7.74
C VAL A 86 4.42 -10.95 8.89
N TYR A 87 3.62 -10.00 9.35
CA TYR A 87 2.66 -10.25 10.41
C TYR A 87 1.47 -11.08 9.92
N LEU A 88 1.04 -12.02 10.74
CA LEU A 88 -0.12 -12.87 10.55
C LEU A 88 -1.13 -12.52 11.63
N TYR A 89 -2.33 -12.12 11.24
CA TYR A 89 -3.34 -11.60 12.16
C TYR A 89 -4.74 -12.17 11.90
N LYS A 90 -5.59 -12.18 12.93
CA LYS A 90 -7.00 -12.56 12.84
C LYS A 90 -7.88 -11.43 13.33
N THR A 91 -9.04 -11.26 12.69
CA THR A 91 -10.03 -10.24 13.08
C THR A 91 -11.35 -10.82 13.58
N GLY A 92 -11.41 -12.15 13.75
CA GLY A 92 -12.58 -12.83 14.31
C GLY A 92 -12.20 -14.18 14.88
N GLN A 93 -12.83 -14.57 16.00
CA GLN A 93 -12.50 -15.81 16.70
C GLN A 93 -12.79 -17.06 15.88
N LEU A 94 -13.81 -17.00 15.01
CA LEU A 94 -14.19 -18.09 14.10
C LEU A 94 -13.27 -18.23 12.87
N GLN A 95 -12.29 -17.32 12.68
CA GLN A 95 -11.35 -17.43 11.56
C GLN A 95 -10.40 -18.61 11.78
N LYS A 96 -10.53 -19.64 10.93
CA LYS A 96 -9.69 -20.84 10.98
C LYS A 96 -8.20 -20.50 10.79
N LYS A 97 -7.87 -19.70 9.76
CA LYS A 97 -6.48 -19.33 9.41
C LYS A 97 -6.24 -17.82 9.59
N PRO A 98 -5.06 -17.40 10.07
CA PRO A 98 -4.69 -15.99 10.11
C PRO A 98 -4.48 -15.44 8.69
N LYS A 99 -4.75 -14.16 8.52
CA LYS A 99 -4.46 -13.41 7.29
C LYS A 99 -3.04 -12.85 7.38
N SER A 100 -2.30 -12.91 6.29
CA SER A 100 -1.04 -12.20 6.14
C SER A 100 -1.28 -10.72 5.87
N ILE A 101 -0.40 -9.85 6.36
CA ILE A 101 -0.28 -8.52 5.79
C ILE A 101 0.08 -8.64 4.30
N LYS A 102 -0.31 -7.64 3.52
CA LYS A 102 0.20 -7.52 2.15
C LYS A 102 1.56 -6.82 2.18
N LEU A 103 2.41 -7.12 1.19
CA LEU A 103 3.82 -6.70 1.15
C LEU A 103 4.09 -5.51 0.20
N ASP A 104 3.08 -5.04 -0.51
CA ASP A 104 3.14 -3.94 -1.47
C ASP A 104 3.28 -2.58 -0.76
N LYS A 105 4.46 -1.94 -0.90
CA LYS A 105 4.78 -0.60 -0.35
C LYS A 105 4.30 -0.47 1.10
N VAL A 106 4.72 -1.39 1.97
CA VAL A 106 4.16 -1.57 3.31
C VAL A 106 5.09 -1.10 4.41
N SER A 107 4.52 -0.57 5.49
CA SER A 107 5.19 -0.45 6.78
C SER A 107 4.36 -1.05 7.89
N THR A 108 5.03 -1.58 8.91
CA THR A 108 4.37 -2.23 10.05
C THR A 108 4.85 -1.60 11.34
N LYS A 109 3.92 -1.29 12.24
CA LYS A 109 4.21 -0.80 13.59
C LYS A 109 3.45 -1.62 14.60
N VAL A 110 4.14 -2.04 15.66
CA VAL A 110 3.50 -2.64 16.82
C VAL A 110 3.57 -1.64 17.97
N LYS A 111 2.42 -1.33 18.57
CA LYS A 111 2.30 -0.39 19.69
C LYS A 111 1.57 -1.04 20.85
N ARG A 112 1.89 -0.60 22.07
CA ARG A 112 1.15 -1.03 23.26
C ARG A 112 -0.13 -0.20 23.41
N SER A 113 -1.25 -0.85 23.72
CA SER A 113 -2.56 -0.21 23.90
C SER A 113 -3.47 -1.10 24.75
N SER A 114 -4.46 -0.54 25.43
CA SER A 114 -5.40 -1.30 26.27
C SER A 114 -6.23 -2.32 25.50
N GLN A 115 -6.59 -2.01 24.24
CA GLN A 115 -7.43 -2.88 23.41
C GLN A 115 -6.69 -3.44 22.20
N PRO A 116 -6.83 -4.75 21.91
CA PRO A 116 -6.22 -5.37 20.75
C PRO A 116 -6.95 -4.97 19.47
N LYS A 117 -6.28 -4.23 18.60
CA LYS A 117 -6.81 -3.81 17.30
C LYS A 117 -5.72 -3.73 16.23
N VAL A 118 -6.15 -3.88 14.99
CA VAL A 118 -5.32 -3.61 13.82
C VAL A 118 -5.92 -2.44 13.06
N THR A 119 -5.15 -1.38 12.90
CA THR A 119 -5.50 -0.23 12.08
C THR A 119 -4.69 -0.30 10.79
N ILE A 120 -5.39 -0.39 9.66
CA ILE A 120 -4.81 -0.44 8.33
C ILE A 120 -5.02 0.93 7.70
N LYS A 121 -3.94 1.69 7.52
CA LYS A 121 -3.95 2.95 6.78
C LYS A 121 -3.50 2.67 5.35
N THR A 122 -4.31 3.02 4.37
CA THR A 122 -3.94 2.92 2.96
C THR A 122 -3.93 4.29 2.32
N THR A 123 -2.78 4.72 1.86
CA THR A 123 -2.58 5.98 1.16
C THR A 123 -2.53 5.69 -0.34
N ARG A 124 -3.44 6.32 -1.09
CA ARG A 124 -3.53 6.20 -2.54
C ARG A 124 -3.41 7.56 -3.20
N TYR A 125 -2.89 7.58 -4.41
CA TYR A 125 -2.95 8.76 -5.26
C TYR A 125 -4.37 8.97 -5.79
N THR A 126 -4.74 10.23 -5.95
CA THR A 126 -5.98 10.65 -6.61
C THR A 126 -5.75 12.01 -7.24
N TYR A 127 -6.44 12.33 -8.33
CA TYR A 127 -6.25 13.61 -8.98
C TYR A 127 -6.55 14.78 -8.04
N SER A 128 -5.70 15.81 -8.07
CA SER A 128 -5.85 16.94 -7.17
C SER A 128 -7.11 17.76 -7.48
N ASN A 129 -7.46 17.85 -8.75
CA ASN A 129 -8.63 18.54 -9.30
C ASN A 129 -9.10 17.88 -10.62
N THR A 130 -10.24 18.34 -11.14
CA THR A 130 -10.84 17.84 -12.38
C THR A 130 -9.97 18.10 -13.61
N PHE A 131 -9.25 19.23 -13.66
CA PHE A 131 -8.35 19.55 -14.78
C PHE A 131 -7.27 18.48 -14.95
N ASN A 132 -6.58 18.11 -13.87
CA ASN A 132 -5.55 17.07 -13.88
C ASN A 132 -6.13 15.71 -14.24
N GLN A 133 -7.34 15.38 -13.77
CA GLN A 133 -8.03 14.16 -14.16
C GLN A 133 -8.31 14.11 -15.67
N ILE A 134 -8.75 15.20 -16.27
CA ILE A 134 -9.02 15.25 -17.73
C ILE A 134 -7.70 15.18 -18.51
N MET A 135 -6.68 15.93 -18.09
CA MET A 135 -5.39 15.97 -18.76
C MET A 135 -4.71 14.60 -18.75
N PHE A 136 -4.55 14.04 -17.55
CA PHE A 136 -3.70 12.87 -17.28
C PHE A 136 -4.48 11.56 -17.07
N GLY A 137 -5.81 11.58 -17.09
CA GLY A 137 -6.67 10.41 -16.87
C GLY A 137 -6.32 9.17 -17.68
N VAL A 138 -5.73 9.36 -18.87
CA VAL A 138 -5.31 8.29 -19.77
C VAL A 138 -4.23 7.37 -19.17
N PHE A 139 -3.43 7.86 -18.21
CA PHE A 139 -2.36 7.11 -17.58
C PHE A 139 -2.84 6.17 -16.45
N GLY A 140 -4.08 6.31 -15.99
CA GLY A 140 -4.68 5.33 -15.06
C GLY A 140 -4.11 5.32 -13.64
N HIS A 141 -3.36 6.34 -13.20
CA HIS A 141 -2.80 6.40 -11.84
C HIS A 141 -3.82 6.72 -10.73
N ASP A 142 -5.11 6.90 -11.05
CA ASP A 142 -6.11 7.11 -9.99
C ASP A 142 -6.20 5.88 -9.09
N LYS A 143 -6.20 6.12 -7.77
CA LYS A 143 -6.20 5.09 -6.72
C LYS A 143 -4.97 4.18 -6.74
N GLU A 144 -3.89 4.55 -7.42
CA GLU A 144 -2.61 3.85 -7.32
C GLU A 144 -2.13 3.84 -5.87
N LEU A 145 -1.62 2.70 -5.40
CA LEU A 145 -1.11 2.57 -4.05
C LEU A 145 0.20 3.34 -3.89
N LYS A 146 0.19 4.33 -3.01
CA LYS A 146 1.41 5.01 -2.54
C LYS A 146 2.05 4.25 -1.39
N HIS A 147 1.26 3.96 -0.35
CA HIS A 147 1.77 3.36 0.87
C HIS A 147 0.66 2.64 1.63
N ARG A 148 1.01 1.55 2.33
CA ARG A 148 0.12 0.90 3.30
C ARG A 148 0.82 0.75 4.64
N GLU A 149 0.17 1.20 5.71
CA GLU A 149 0.69 1.05 7.07
C GLU A 149 -0.24 0.15 7.89
N TYR A 150 0.32 -0.90 8.49
CA TYR A 150 -0.36 -1.75 9.47
C TYR A 150 0.10 -1.35 10.87
N ILE A 151 -0.84 -0.90 11.70
CA ILE A 151 -0.60 -0.56 13.10
C ILE A 151 -1.29 -1.62 13.96
N PHE A 152 -0.50 -2.49 14.58
CA PHE A 152 -0.96 -3.47 15.56
C PHE A 152 -0.88 -2.84 16.95
N SER A 153 -2.04 -2.48 17.49
CA SER A 153 -2.18 -2.04 18.87
C SER A 153 -2.50 -3.25 19.73
N ILE A 154 -1.56 -3.65 20.59
CA ILE A 154 -1.68 -4.85 21.42
C ILE A 154 -1.52 -4.52 22.91
N PRO A 155 -2.29 -5.17 23.80
CA PRO A 155 -2.06 -5.05 25.23
C PRO A 155 -0.73 -5.64 25.70
N SER A 156 -0.34 -5.31 26.93
CA SER A 156 0.94 -5.75 27.53
C SER A 156 1.02 -7.27 27.69
N ASN A 157 -0.10 -7.94 27.95
CA ASN A 157 -0.18 -9.40 28.06
C ASN A 157 -0.02 -10.13 26.71
N TRP A 158 -0.04 -9.42 25.57
CA TRP A 158 0.17 -10.02 24.26
C TRP A 158 1.65 -10.27 23.98
N LYS A 159 1.94 -11.47 23.48
CA LYS A 159 3.27 -11.84 22.97
C LYS A 159 3.30 -11.73 21.45
N VAL A 160 4.39 -11.15 20.93
CA VAL A 160 4.71 -11.12 19.51
C VAL A 160 5.80 -12.16 19.28
N MET A 161 5.53 -13.17 18.46
CA MET A 161 6.48 -14.28 18.28
C MET A 161 6.45 -14.84 16.86
N SER A 162 7.54 -15.51 16.48
CA SER A 162 7.61 -16.11 15.15
C SER A 162 6.68 -17.32 15.05
N VAL A 163 6.27 -17.66 13.82
CA VAL A 163 5.49 -18.88 13.55
C VAL A 163 6.22 -20.14 14.05
N ASN A 164 7.55 -20.17 13.95
CA ASN A 164 8.36 -21.30 14.39
C ASN A 164 8.35 -21.45 15.92
N ASP A 165 8.55 -20.34 16.65
CA ASP A 165 8.51 -20.34 18.11
C ASP A 165 7.12 -20.75 18.62
N ALA A 166 6.07 -20.24 17.98
CA ALA A 166 4.70 -20.60 18.32
C ALA A 166 4.41 -22.10 18.12
N LYS A 167 4.92 -22.70 17.03
CA LYS A 167 4.81 -24.15 16.79
C LYS A 167 5.56 -24.95 17.86
N GLN A 168 6.75 -24.52 18.25
CA GLN A 168 7.52 -25.17 19.31
C GLN A 168 6.80 -25.07 20.67
N LEU A 169 6.29 -23.89 21.02
CA LEU A 169 5.50 -23.67 22.22
C LEU A 169 4.27 -24.57 22.26
N GLN A 170 3.53 -24.67 21.15
CA GLN A 170 2.37 -25.54 21.06
C GLN A 170 2.74 -27.02 21.29
N LYS A 171 3.85 -27.49 20.68
CA LYS A 171 4.36 -28.86 20.91
C LYS A 171 4.70 -29.11 22.38
N GLN A 172 5.38 -28.16 23.04
CA GLN A 172 5.72 -28.28 24.46
C GLN A 172 4.47 -28.30 25.35
N MET A 173 3.47 -27.47 25.07
CA MET A 173 2.22 -27.46 25.83
C MET A 173 1.45 -28.78 25.68
N MET A 174 1.39 -29.36 24.47
CA MET A 174 0.76 -30.66 24.24
C MET A 174 1.48 -31.78 25.01
N LYS A 175 2.81 -31.82 24.98
CA LYS A 175 3.61 -32.78 25.75
C LYS A 175 3.35 -32.66 27.25
N LYS A 176 3.37 -31.42 27.79
CA LYS A 176 3.10 -31.17 29.21
C LYS A 176 1.68 -31.58 29.60
N GLN A 177 0.70 -31.31 28.75
CA GLN A 177 -0.69 -31.70 29.02
C GLN A 177 -0.88 -33.22 29.00
N GLN A 178 -0.20 -33.93 28.09
CA GLN A 178 -0.19 -35.40 28.06
C GLN A 178 0.44 -35.98 29.32
N PHE A 179 1.60 -35.45 29.74
CA PHE A 179 2.27 -35.86 30.97
C PHE A 179 1.39 -35.65 32.22
N LEU A 180 0.74 -34.49 32.33
CA LEU A 180 -0.16 -34.21 33.46
C LEU A 180 -1.38 -35.15 33.49
N LYS A 181 -1.95 -35.48 32.33
CA LYS A 181 -3.06 -36.45 32.24
C LYS A 181 -2.65 -37.86 32.64
N GLN A 182 -1.43 -38.28 32.27
CA GLN A 182 -0.89 -39.59 32.68
C GLN A 182 -0.67 -39.64 34.19
N LYS A 183 -0.16 -38.55 34.79
CA LYS A 183 0.06 -38.47 36.24
C LYS A 183 -1.23 -38.37 37.07
N SER A 184 -2.31 -37.84 36.51
CA SER A 184 -3.63 -37.78 37.18
C SER A 184 -4.48 -39.05 36.99
N ALA A 185 -4.02 -40.00 36.17
CA ALA A 185 -4.69 -41.28 35.93
C ALA A 185 -4.02 -42.45 36.68
N GLN A 186 -2.93 -42.16 37.41
CA GLN A 186 -2.30 -43.02 38.41
C GLN A 186 -2.73 -42.55 39.79
#